data_AF-A0A9P3TGM8-F1
#
_entry.id   AF-A0A9P3TGM8-F1
#
_cell.length_a   1.000
_cell.length_b   1.000
_cell.length_c   1.000
_cell.angle_alpha   90.00
_cell.angle_beta   90.00
_cell.angle_gamma   90.00
#
_symmetry.space_group_name_H-M   'P 1'
#
loop_
_entity.id
_entity.type
_entity.pdbx_description
1 polymer ?
#
loop_
_entity_poly.entity_id
_entity_poly.type
_entity_poly.pdbx_seq_one_letter_code
_entity_poly.pdbx_strand_id
1 'polypeptide(L)'
;MIVNKRVKRPMTQKEMAKKFCVSVSTVKRYISLPRDEYEKEAEDKRNLAFSLRESGLRWKEIAERMNTTQNSAIAYYRRYLLQKQQ
;
A
#
# COMPACT_ATOMS: atom_id res chain seq x y z
N MET A 1 17.90 21.58 -3.26
CA MET A 1 17.70 20.11 -3.21
C MET A 1 16.22 19.82 -3.33
N ILE A 2 15.77 19.28 -4.46
CA ILE A 2 14.37 18.85 -4.60
C ILE A 2 14.25 17.54 -3.82
N VAL A 3 13.57 17.59 -2.68
CA VAL A 3 13.34 16.40 -1.86
C VAL A 3 12.38 15.49 -2.63
N ASN A 4 12.86 14.34 -3.10
CA ASN A 4 12.05 13.29 -3.73
C ASN A 4 11.16 12.56 -2.70
N LYS A 5 10.43 13.30 -1.86
CA LYS A 5 9.48 12.70 -0.92
C LYS A 5 8.16 12.48 -1.66
N ARG A 6 8.01 11.29 -2.24
CA ARG A 6 6.74 10.87 -2.87
C ARG A 6 5.67 10.80 -1.78
N VAL A 7 4.70 11.71 -1.83
CA VAL A 7 3.65 11.80 -0.81
C VAL A 7 2.50 10.86 -1.16
N LYS A 8 2.00 10.08 -0.19
CA LYS A 8 0.75 9.33 -0.38
C LYS A 8 -0.38 10.30 -0.73
N ARG A 9 -1.13 10.00 -1.80
CA ARG A 9 -2.11 10.92 -2.41
C ARG A 9 -3.05 11.54 -1.35
N PRO A 10 -3.03 12.85 -1.14
CA PRO A 10 -3.95 13.49 -0.18
C PRO A 10 -5.36 13.68 -0.78
N MET A 11 -5.47 13.66 -2.11
CA MET A 11 -6.71 13.80 -2.87
C MET A 11 -6.64 12.93 -4.13
N THR A 12 -7.74 12.81 -4.87
CA THR A 12 -7.77 12.01 -6.10
C THR A 12 -6.88 12.62 -7.19
N GLN A 13 -6.43 11.80 -8.15
CA GLN A 13 -5.62 12.28 -9.27
C GLN A 13 -6.36 13.33 -10.13
N LYS A 14 -7.69 13.22 -10.23
CA LYS A 14 -8.54 14.18 -10.95
C LYS A 14 -8.57 15.53 -10.23
N GLU A 15 -8.71 15.53 -8.90
CA GLU A 15 -8.66 16.75 -8.10
C GLU A 15 -7.28 17.41 -8.14
N MET A 16 -6.20 16.62 -8.05
CA MET A 16 -4.83 17.11 -8.22
C MET A 16 -4.66 17.78 -9.59
N ALA A 17 -5.10 17.11 -10.67
CA ALA A 17 -5.02 17.64 -12.03
C ALA A 17 -5.74 18.99 -12.16
N LYS A 18 -6.95 19.10 -11.59
CA LYS A 18 -7.73 20.36 -11.57
C LYS A 18 -7.04 21.44 -10.74
N LYS A 19 -6.54 21.10 -9.54
CA LYS A 19 -5.94 22.05 -8.60
C LYS A 19 -4.62 22.63 -9.12
N PHE A 20 -3.81 21.80 -9.77
CA PHE A 20 -2.48 22.18 -10.27
C PHE A 20 -2.47 22.50 -11.76
N CYS A 21 -3.62 22.53 -12.43
CA CYS A 21 -3.75 22.82 -13.87
C CYS A 21 -2.84 21.95 -14.75
N VAL A 22 -2.73 20.66 -14.43
CA VAL A 22 -1.91 19.69 -15.17
C VAL A 22 -2.75 18.51 -15.63
N SER A 23 -2.27 17.77 -16.64
CA SER A 23 -2.95 16.55 -17.08
C SER A 23 -2.88 15.45 -16.02
N VAL A 24 -3.92 14.59 -15.97
CA VAL A 24 -3.95 13.40 -15.09
C VAL A 24 -2.72 12.50 -15.32
N SER A 25 -2.27 12.38 -16.57
CA SER A 25 -1.05 11.63 -16.92
C SER A 25 0.20 12.21 -16.27
N THR A 26 0.31 13.53 -16.21
CA THR A 26 1.42 14.21 -15.51
C THR A 26 1.37 13.96 -14.01
N VAL A 27 0.18 14.05 -13.40
CA VAL A 27 -0.01 13.71 -11.98
C VAL A 27 0.45 12.28 -11.71
N LYS A 28 -0.01 11.30 -12.52
CA LYS A 28 0.41 9.90 -12.40
C LYS A 28 1.93 9.75 -12.46
N ARG A 29 2.58 10.39 -13.43
CA ARG A 29 4.04 10.34 -13.59
C ARG A 29 4.77 10.82 -12.34
N TYR A 30 4.28 11.86 -11.68
CA TYR A 30 4.92 12.43 -10.49
C TYR A 30 4.64 11.66 -9.20
N ILE A 31 3.47 11.04 -9.06
CA ILE A 31 3.07 10.37 -7.80
C ILE A 31 3.35 8.87 -7.79
N SER A 32 3.49 8.22 -8.95
CA SER A 32 3.70 6.78 -9.02
C SER A 32 4.99 6.40 -8.28
N LEU A 33 4.93 5.34 -7.47
CA LEU A 33 6.12 4.74 -6.84
C LEU A 33 6.94 3.98 -7.90
N PRO A 34 8.27 3.90 -7.76
CA PRO A 34 9.08 2.95 -8.53
C PRO A 34 8.60 1.53 -8.29
N ARG A 35 8.86 0.64 -9.25
CA ARG A 35 8.41 -0.75 -9.17
C ARG A 35 8.97 -1.45 -7.92
N ASP A 36 10.27 -1.32 -7.70
CA ASP A 36 10.97 -2.00 -6.62
C ASP A 36 10.47 -1.55 -5.23
N GLU A 37 10.25 -0.25 -5.04
CA GLU A 37 9.70 0.29 -3.79
C GLU A 37 8.26 -0.19 -3.55
N TYR A 38 7.44 -0.25 -4.61
CA TYR A 38 6.08 -0.77 -4.51
C TYR A 38 6.05 -2.25 -4.12
N GLU A 39 6.93 -3.06 -4.72
CA GLU A 39 7.02 -4.49 -4.43
C GLU A 39 7.51 -4.75 -3.00
N LYS A 40 8.49 -3.98 -2.55
CA LYS A 40 8.97 -4.02 -1.16
C LYS A 40 7.87 -3.66 -0.16
N GLU A 41 7.15 -2.54 -0.37
CA GLU A 41 6.00 -2.19 0.48
C GLU A 41 4.92 -3.29 0.51
N ALA A 42 4.70 -3.97 -0.61
CA ALA A 42 3.71 -5.04 -0.70
C ALA A 42 4.19 -6.30 0.03
N GLU A 43 5.47 -6.63 -0.03
CA GLU A 43 6.09 -7.69 0.76
C GLU A 43 6.02 -7.38 2.26
N ASP A 44 6.40 -6.18 2.68
CA ASP A 44 6.35 -5.76 4.09
C ASP A 44 4.93 -5.89 4.67
N LYS A 45 3.89 -5.49 3.92
CA LYS A 45 2.49 -5.64 4.35
C LYS A 45 2.06 -7.11 4.47
N ARG A 46 2.55 -7.97 3.59
CA ARG A 46 2.27 -9.42 3.62
C ARG A 46 2.94 -10.09 4.82
N ASN A 47 4.21 -9.75 5.06
CA ASN A 47 4.98 -10.23 6.21
C ASN A 47 4.34 -9.77 7.54
N LEU A 48 3.92 -8.51 7.62
CA LEU A 48 3.21 -7.98 8.79
C LEU A 48 1.87 -8.69 9.04
N ALA A 49 1.09 -8.94 7.99
CA ALA A 49 -0.18 -9.67 8.13
C ALA A 49 0.05 -11.11 8.64
N PHE A 50 1.11 -11.76 8.18
CA PHE A 50 1.50 -13.09 8.65
C PHE A 50 1.96 -13.06 10.10
N SER A 51 2.89 -12.18 10.49
CA SER A 51 3.41 -12.12 11.86
C SER A 51 2.32 -11.80 12.88
N LEU A 52 1.39 -10.88 12.55
CA LEU A 52 0.24 -10.58 13.39
C LEU A 52 -0.71 -11.78 13.50
N ARG A 53 -0.88 -12.56 12.42
CA ARG A 53 -1.69 -13.77 12.45
C ARG A 53 -1.06 -14.87 13.30
N GLU A 54 0.25 -15.05 13.19
CA GLU A 54 1.02 -16.01 13.98
C GLU A 54 0.99 -15.68 15.47
N SER A 55 0.96 -14.38 15.82
CA SER A 55 0.78 -13.93 17.22
C SER A 55 -0.61 -14.21 17.82
N GLY A 56 -1.53 -14.81 17.06
CA GLY A 56 -2.84 -15.24 17.56
C GLY A 56 -3.95 -14.18 17.52
N LEU A 57 -3.69 -13.02 16.91
CA LEU A 57 -4.67 -11.93 16.84
C LEU A 57 -5.88 -12.28 15.94
N ARG A 58 -7.04 -11.71 16.28
CA ARG A 58 -8.24 -11.80 15.45
C ARG A 58 -8.12 -10.87 14.25
N TRP A 59 -8.77 -11.22 13.13
CA TRP A 59 -8.70 -10.44 11.90
C TRP A 59 -9.10 -8.96 12.06
N LYS A 60 -10.03 -8.67 12.98
CA LYS A 60 -10.41 -7.29 13.32
C LYS A 60 -9.23 -6.49 13.88
N GLU A 61 -8.52 -7.06 14.85
CA GLU A 61 -7.38 -6.43 15.51
C GLU A 61 -6.19 -6.29 14.56
N ILE A 62 -5.97 -7.30 13.71
CA ILE A 62 -4.94 -7.24 12.65
C ILE A 62 -5.23 -6.07 11.71
N ALA A 63 -6.49 -5.92 11.28
CA ALA A 63 -6.89 -4.84 10.39
C ALA A 63 -6.71 -3.47 11.02
N GLU A 64 -7.07 -3.32 12.30
CA GLU A 64 -6.85 -2.10 13.09
C GLU A 64 -5.36 -1.76 13.20
N ARG A 65 -4.50 -2.74 13.54
CA ARG A 65 -3.03 -2.54 13.61
C ARG A 65 -2.40 -2.19 12.26
N MET A 66 -2.89 -2.78 11.18
CA MET A 66 -2.44 -2.48 9.82
C MET A 66 -3.07 -1.20 9.24
N ASN A 67 -3.98 -0.55 9.97
CA ASN A 67 -4.78 0.58 9.51
C ASN A 67 -5.46 0.30 8.14
N THR A 68 -6.12 -0.86 8.05
CA THR A 68 -6.76 -1.34 6.82
C THR A 68 -8.08 -2.03 7.11
N THR A 69 -8.76 -2.53 6.07
CA THR A 69 -10.00 -3.30 6.23
C THR A 69 -9.70 -4.78 6.52
N GLN A 70 -10.60 -5.47 7.22
CA GLN A 70 -10.44 -6.91 7.50
C GLN A 70 -10.21 -7.74 6.24
N ASN A 71 -10.97 -7.46 5.17
CA ASN A 71 -10.81 -8.13 3.89
C ASN A 71 -9.41 -7.92 3.30
N SER A 72 -8.83 -6.72 3.47
CA SER A 72 -7.46 -6.43 3.00
C SER A 72 -6.42 -7.18 3.81
N ALA A 73 -6.55 -7.22 5.14
CA ALA A 73 -5.66 -7.99 6.02
C ALA A 73 -5.66 -9.49 5.65
N ILE A 74 -6.84 -10.08 5.42
CA ILE A 74 -6.98 -11.47 4.97
C ILE A 74 -6.34 -11.66 3.60
N ALA A 75 -6.53 -10.73 2.66
CA ALA A 75 -5.93 -10.80 1.34
C ALA A 75 -4.39 -10.76 1.38
N TYR A 76 -3.79 -9.93 2.25
CA TYR A 76 -2.35 -9.90 2.46
C TYR A 76 -1.83 -11.24 2.97
N TYR A 77 -2.49 -11.82 3.97
CA TYR A 77 -2.14 -13.14 4.50
C TYR A 77 -2.22 -14.24 3.43
N ARG A 78 -3.33 -14.31 2.67
CA ARG A 78 -3.49 -15.31 1.59
C ARG A 78 -2.38 -15.20 0.54
N ARG A 79 -2.00 -13.99 0.16
CA ARG A 79 -0.92 -13.75 -0.80
C ARG A 79 0.44 -14.14 -0.26
N TYR A 80 0.69 -13.96 1.04
CA TYR A 80 1.92 -14.42 1.68
C TYR A 80 2.05 -15.95 1.55
N LEU A 81 0.99 -16.70 1.87
CA LEU A 81 1.00 -18.16 1.75
C LEU A 81 1.24 -18.64 0.31
N LEU A 82 0.61 -17.99 -0.67
CA LEU A 82 0.81 -18.32 -2.08
C LEU A 82 2.25 -18.08 -2.55
N GLN A 83 2.92 -17.04 -2.04
CA GLN A 83 4.32 -16.78 -2.39
C GLN A 83 5.30 -17.76 -1.76
N LYS A 84 5.02 -18.28 -0.57
CA LYS A 84 5.90 -19.23 0.12
C LYS A 84 5.72 -20.68 -0.34
N GLN A 85 4.68 -20.95 -1.13
CA GLN A 85 4.44 -22.27 -1.74
C GLN A 85 5.14 -22.44 -3.10
N GLN A 86 5.69 -21.37 -3.68
CA GLN A 86 6.55 -21.41 -4.87
C GLN A 86 8.01 -21.50 -4.45
#